data_AF-A0A645B8Q1-F1
#
_entry.id   AF-A0A645B8Q1-F1
#
_cell.length_a   1.000
_cell.length_b   1.000
_cell.length_c   1.000
_cell.angle_alpha   90.00
_cell.angle_beta   90.00
_cell.angle_gamma   90.00
#
_symmetry.space_group_name_H-M   'P 1'
#
loop_
_entity.id
_entity.type
_entity.pdbx_description
1 polymer ?
#
loop_
_entity_poly.entity_id
_entity_poly.type
_entity_poly.pdbx_seq_one_letter_code
_entity_poly.pdbx_strand_id
1 'polypeptide(L)'
;MDKGAKSLCGKGLATVCELVDIPPVLHMGSCVDISRIVDIVSECAKYLDVDMCDIPAVGIAPEWMSEKAVAIGTYVVASGIDTYLGIAPPVTGSKKAVEILTKGLKKEVGATFTINENPNELAAIIINDIEQKRDHFEKLVTEKINLSHVKA
;
A
#
# COMPACT_ATOMS: atom_id res chain seq x y z
N MET A 1 -9.08 -16.18 6.02
CA MET A 1 -7.78 -16.89 5.88
C MET A 1 -7.93 -18.33 5.40
N ASP A 2 -9.16 -18.87 5.34
CA ASP A 2 -9.41 -20.16 4.68
C ASP A 2 -9.22 -20.07 3.15
N LYS A 3 -8.77 -21.16 2.51
CA LYS A 3 -8.55 -21.20 1.05
C LYS A 3 -9.86 -21.09 0.25
N GLY A 4 -10.98 -21.53 0.82
CA GLY A 4 -12.33 -21.40 0.23
C GLY A 4 -12.81 -19.95 0.09
N ALA A 5 -12.16 -19.00 0.79
CA ALA A 5 -12.46 -17.58 0.66
C ALA A 5 -12.16 -17.01 -0.74
N LYS A 6 -11.47 -17.76 -1.62
CA LYS A 6 -11.31 -17.39 -3.04
C LYS A 6 -12.65 -17.16 -3.77
N SER A 7 -13.74 -17.75 -3.26
CA SER A 7 -15.11 -17.53 -3.78
C SER A 7 -15.63 -16.10 -3.57
N LEU A 8 -15.01 -15.32 -2.68
CA LEU A 8 -15.35 -13.92 -2.41
C LEU A 8 -14.53 -12.94 -3.28
N CYS A 9 -13.57 -13.45 -4.05
CA CYS A 9 -12.65 -12.62 -4.82
C CYS A 9 -13.15 -12.36 -6.23
N GLY A 10 -12.69 -11.26 -6.83
CA GLY A 10 -12.79 -11.06 -8.26
C GLY A 10 -12.02 -12.15 -9.05
N LYS A 11 -12.39 -12.35 -10.32
CA LYS A 11 -11.87 -13.43 -11.17
C LYS A 11 -10.34 -13.54 -11.17
N GLY A 12 -9.63 -12.41 -11.25
CA GLY A 12 -8.16 -12.37 -11.27
C GLY A 12 -7.55 -12.96 -9.99
N LEU A 13 -7.90 -12.40 -8.83
CA LEU A 13 -7.37 -12.85 -7.54
C LEU A 13 -7.78 -14.30 -7.23
N ALA A 14 -9.01 -14.71 -7.56
CA ALA A 14 -9.46 -16.09 -7.41
C ALA A 14 -8.61 -17.07 -8.22
N THR A 15 -8.28 -16.71 -9.47
CA THR A 15 -7.42 -17.53 -10.35
C THR A 15 -6.02 -17.67 -9.77
N VAL A 16 -5.41 -16.57 -9.29
CA VAL A 16 -4.08 -16.61 -8.65
C VAL A 16 -4.10 -17.51 -7.41
N CYS A 17 -5.09 -17.33 -6.52
CA CYS A 17 -5.22 -18.14 -5.30
C CYS A 17 -5.30 -19.65 -5.60
N GLU A 18 -5.97 -20.03 -6.69
CA GLU A 18 -6.07 -21.41 -7.13
C GLU A 18 -4.77 -21.95 -7.72
N LEU A 19 -4.10 -21.17 -8.58
CA LEU A 19 -2.88 -21.60 -9.25
C LEU A 19 -1.71 -21.82 -8.29
N VAL A 20 -1.61 -21.02 -7.22
CA VAL A 20 -0.53 -21.12 -6.23
C VAL A 20 -0.98 -21.71 -4.89
N ASP A 21 -2.21 -22.20 -4.80
CA ASP A 21 -2.78 -22.89 -3.63
C ASP A 21 -2.68 -22.10 -2.30
N ILE A 22 -3.07 -20.82 -2.33
CA ILE A 22 -3.06 -19.90 -1.17
C ILE A 22 -4.45 -19.29 -0.90
N PRO A 23 -4.75 -18.84 0.32
CA PRO A 23 -5.93 -18.02 0.58
C PRO A 23 -5.73 -16.57 0.07
N PRO A 24 -6.82 -15.83 -0.21
CA PRO A 24 -6.74 -14.44 -0.70
C PRO A 24 -6.31 -13.42 0.37
N VAL A 25 -6.33 -13.81 1.64
CA VAL A 25 -5.81 -13.00 2.76
C VAL A 25 -4.67 -13.78 3.39
N LEU A 26 -3.46 -13.24 3.25
CA LEU A 26 -2.23 -13.82 3.78
C LEU A 26 -1.91 -13.18 5.13
N HIS A 27 -2.08 -13.95 6.22
CA HIS A 27 -1.72 -13.48 7.55
C HIS A 27 -0.20 -13.51 7.73
N MET A 28 0.41 -12.34 7.85
CA MET A 28 1.88 -12.21 7.91
C MET A 28 2.46 -12.15 9.32
N GLY A 29 1.64 -12.10 10.37
CA GLY A 29 2.08 -12.23 11.76
C GLY A 29 1.51 -11.15 12.66
N SER A 30 2.31 -10.75 13.65
CA SER A 30 2.02 -9.74 14.64
C SER A 30 2.33 -8.31 14.15
N CYS A 31 2.09 -7.28 14.99
CA CYS A 31 2.39 -5.90 14.62
C CYS A 31 3.86 -5.64 14.26
N VAL A 32 4.81 -6.42 14.80
CA VAL A 32 6.22 -6.28 14.43
C VAL A 32 6.55 -6.95 13.10
N ASP A 33 5.71 -7.89 12.65
CA ASP A 33 5.86 -8.59 11.37
C ASP A 33 5.40 -7.75 10.17
N ILE A 34 4.90 -6.52 10.38
CA ILE A 34 4.71 -5.55 9.29
C ILE A 34 6.04 -5.24 8.58
N SER A 35 7.18 -5.43 9.26
CA SER A 35 8.51 -5.47 8.64
C SER A 35 8.57 -6.39 7.43
N ARG A 36 7.94 -7.58 7.49
CA ARG A 36 7.88 -8.54 6.37
C ARG A 36 7.12 -7.99 5.17
N ILE A 37 6.09 -7.17 5.39
CA ILE A 37 5.31 -6.55 4.31
C ILE A 37 6.16 -5.49 3.61
N VAL A 38 6.87 -4.68 4.40
CA VAL A 38 7.81 -3.67 3.87
C VAL A 38 8.94 -4.35 3.08
N ASP A 39 9.46 -5.48 3.58
CA ASP A 39 10.46 -6.27 2.86
C ASP A 39 9.92 -6.79 1.51
N ILE A 40 8.68 -7.29 1.46
CA ILE A 40 8.06 -7.72 0.19
C ILE A 40 7.99 -6.56 -0.82
N VAL A 41 7.53 -5.38 -0.38
CA VAL A 41 7.46 -4.21 -1.26
C VAL A 41 8.85 -3.81 -1.72
N SER A 42 9.85 -3.83 -0.83
CA SER A 42 11.25 -3.53 -1.15
C SER A 42 11.83 -4.51 -2.18
N GLU A 43 11.62 -5.82 -2.01
CA GLU A 43 12.12 -6.84 -2.94
C GLU A 43 11.44 -6.74 -4.32
N CYS A 44 10.14 -6.43 -4.37
CA CYS A 44 9.45 -6.14 -5.63
C CYS A 44 10.03 -4.91 -6.35
N ALA A 45 10.27 -3.82 -5.61
CA ALA A 45 10.89 -2.61 -6.14
C ALA A 45 12.31 -2.89 -6.68
N LYS A 46 13.15 -3.59 -5.91
CA LYS A 46 14.50 -4.00 -6.34
C LYS A 46 14.48 -4.85 -7.60
N TYR A 47 13.60 -5.85 -7.66
CA TYR A 47 13.49 -6.74 -8.81
C TYR A 47 13.11 -5.98 -10.10
N LEU A 48 12.24 -4.98 -9.98
CA LEU A 48 11.77 -4.15 -11.09
C LEU A 48 12.66 -2.91 -11.34
N ASP A 49 13.68 -2.69 -10.51
CA ASP A 49 14.54 -1.52 -10.51
C ASP A 49 13.74 -0.20 -10.40
N VAL A 50 12.68 -0.16 -9.58
CA VAL A 50 11.86 1.04 -9.33
C VAL A 50 11.92 1.46 -7.87
N ASP A 51 11.44 2.66 -7.55
CA ASP A 51 11.31 3.05 -6.15
C ASP A 51 10.15 2.30 -5.46
N MET A 52 10.22 2.10 -4.15
CA MET A 52 9.10 1.52 -3.39
C MET A 52 7.82 2.33 -3.54
N CYS A 53 7.94 3.65 -3.70
CA CYS A 53 6.80 4.53 -3.93
C CYS A 53 6.17 4.39 -5.31
N ASP A 54 6.76 3.67 -6.26
CA ASP A 54 6.14 3.34 -7.54
C ASP A 54 5.30 2.05 -7.48
N ILE A 55 5.52 1.19 -6.48
CA ILE A 55 4.79 -0.08 -6.34
C ILE A 55 3.31 0.20 -5.99
N PRO A 56 2.34 -0.41 -6.71
CA PRO A 56 0.90 -0.24 -6.43
C PRO A 56 0.47 -1.04 -5.18
N ALA A 57 1.03 -0.66 -4.03
CA ALA A 57 0.76 -1.19 -2.70
C ALA A 57 0.43 -0.06 -1.73
N VAL A 58 -0.38 -0.39 -0.71
CA VAL A 58 -0.86 0.56 0.30
C VAL A 58 -0.82 -0.05 1.69
N GLY A 59 -0.68 0.79 2.71
CA GLY A 59 -0.88 0.44 4.12
C GLY A 59 -2.28 0.83 4.58
N ILE A 60 -2.92 0.04 5.43
CA ILE A 60 -4.26 0.37 5.96
C ILE A 60 -4.31 0.04 7.45
N ALA A 61 -4.75 1.01 8.25
CA ALA A 61 -5.02 0.83 9.68
C ALA A 61 -6.47 1.30 9.95
N PRO A 62 -7.47 0.42 9.74
CA PRO A 62 -8.88 0.82 9.74
C PRO A 62 -9.38 1.15 11.16
N GLU A 63 -8.88 0.45 12.17
CA GLU A 63 -9.39 0.52 13.56
C GLU A 63 -8.23 0.72 14.56
N TRP A 64 -7.28 1.58 14.22
CA TRP A 64 -6.09 1.79 15.05
C TRP A 64 -6.40 2.56 16.35
N MET A 65 -5.70 2.22 17.43
CA MET A 65 -5.87 2.92 18.72
C MET A 65 -4.55 3.23 19.44
N SER A 66 -3.51 2.43 19.20
CA SER A 66 -2.28 2.49 19.99
C SER A 66 -1.21 3.38 19.36
N GLU A 67 -0.32 3.92 20.18
CA GLU A 67 0.87 4.67 19.73
C GLU A 67 1.78 3.82 18.83
N LYS A 68 1.80 2.49 19.04
CA LYS A 68 2.49 1.57 18.14
C LYS A 68 1.94 1.64 16.71
N ALA A 69 0.62 1.78 16.55
CA ALA A 69 0.01 1.92 15.23
C ALA A 69 0.34 3.27 14.57
N VAL A 70 0.50 4.33 15.37
CA VAL A 70 1.00 5.63 14.87
C VAL A 70 2.42 5.48 14.33
N ALA A 71 3.31 4.84 15.09
CA ALA A 71 4.68 4.57 14.63
C ALA A 71 4.69 3.70 13.37
N ILE A 72 3.84 2.67 13.31
CA ILE A 72 3.69 1.80 12.13
C ILE A 72 3.27 2.59 10.90
N GLY A 73 2.15 3.32 10.98
CA GLY A 73 1.70 4.14 9.88
C GLY A 73 2.76 5.14 9.42
N THR A 74 3.49 5.73 10.37
CA THR A 74 4.55 6.71 10.08
C THR A 74 5.70 6.09 9.29
N TYR A 75 6.24 4.93 9.70
CA TYR A 75 7.34 4.33 8.94
C TYR A 75 6.87 3.72 7.62
N VAL A 76 5.62 3.26 7.51
CA VAL A 76 5.06 2.79 6.24
C VAL A 76 4.98 3.94 5.23
N VAL A 77 4.48 5.11 5.64
CA VAL A 77 4.50 6.33 4.81
C VAL A 77 5.93 6.77 4.49
N ALA A 78 6.83 6.76 5.47
CA ALA A 78 8.24 7.11 5.25
C ALA A 78 8.96 6.14 4.29
N SER A 79 8.43 4.93 4.11
CA SER A 79 8.92 3.93 3.14
C SER A 79 8.31 4.08 1.74
N GLY A 80 7.56 5.16 1.48
CA GLY A 80 6.95 5.42 0.17
C GLY A 80 5.60 4.74 -0.06
N ILE A 81 4.95 4.22 0.99
CA ILE A 81 3.69 3.50 0.87
C ILE A 81 2.54 4.38 1.39
N ASP A 82 1.62 4.76 0.50
CA ASP A 82 0.42 5.52 0.86
C ASP A 82 -0.38 4.75 1.92
N THR A 83 -0.78 5.43 3.00
CA THR A 83 -1.35 4.79 4.19
C THR A 83 -2.72 5.35 4.55
N TYR A 84 -3.68 4.47 4.78
CA TYR A 84 -5.08 4.80 4.98
C TYR A 84 -5.51 4.54 6.41
N LEU A 85 -6.12 5.53 7.06
CA LEU A 85 -6.57 5.47 8.45
C LEU A 85 -8.09 5.55 8.52
N GLY A 86 -8.71 4.60 9.23
CA GLY A 86 -10.15 4.61 9.49
C GLY A 86 -10.55 5.36 10.77
N ILE A 87 -9.58 5.90 11.50
CA ILE A 87 -9.77 6.75 12.69
C ILE A 87 -8.88 7.98 12.53
N ALA A 88 -9.42 9.17 12.75
CA ALA A 88 -8.66 10.40 12.67
C ALA A 88 -7.58 10.48 13.78
N PRO A 89 -6.30 10.73 13.44
CA PRO A 89 -5.28 10.99 14.46
C PRO A 89 -5.52 12.32 15.17
N PRO A 90 -4.99 12.49 16.41
CA PRO A 90 -5.19 13.70 17.22
C PRO A 90 -4.33 14.89 16.72
N VAL A 91 -4.44 15.22 15.44
CA VAL A 91 -3.69 16.29 14.73
C VAL A 91 -4.62 17.34 14.13
N THR A 92 -5.94 17.09 14.16
CA THR A 92 -6.97 17.92 13.51
C THR A 92 -7.07 19.35 14.07
N GLY A 93 -6.54 19.60 15.26
CA GLY A 93 -6.40 20.94 15.84
C GLY A 93 -5.41 21.84 15.11
N SER A 94 -4.51 21.29 14.27
CA SER A 94 -3.54 22.06 13.49
C SER A 94 -3.71 21.80 12.00
N LYS A 95 -4.20 22.81 11.27
CA LYS A 95 -4.29 22.77 9.80
C LYS A 95 -2.94 22.43 9.16
N LYS A 96 -1.85 22.95 9.73
CA LYS A 96 -0.51 22.67 9.19
C LYS A 96 -0.08 21.23 9.40
N ALA A 97 -0.38 20.64 10.55
CA ALA A 97 -0.09 19.23 10.82
C ALA A 97 -0.86 18.32 9.85
N VAL A 98 -2.16 18.58 9.65
CA VAL A 98 -2.99 17.84 8.68
C VAL A 98 -2.43 17.98 7.28
N GLU A 99 -2.09 19.20 6.83
CA GLU A 99 -1.51 19.44 5.50
C GLU A 99 -0.20 18.68 5.29
N ILE A 100 0.70 18.68 6.28
CA ILE A 100 1.96 17.95 6.21
C ILE A 100 1.67 16.45 6.01
N LEU A 101 0.85 15.85 6.87
CA LEU A 101 0.61 14.41 6.86
C LEU A 101 -0.15 13.92 5.62
N THR A 102 -1.09 14.73 5.13
CA THR A 102 -2.01 14.31 4.03
C THR A 102 -1.57 14.76 2.64
N LYS A 103 -0.60 15.69 2.54
CA LYS A 103 -0.12 16.22 1.25
C LYS A 103 1.38 16.48 1.25
N GLY A 104 1.88 17.13 2.29
CA GLY A 104 3.27 17.61 2.37
C GLY A 104 4.32 16.49 2.31
N LEU A 105 4.01 15.30 2.85
CA LEU A 105 4.92 14.15 2.81
C LEU A 105 5.13 13.58 1.40
N LYS A 106 4.18 13.76 0.47
CA LYS A 106 4.27 13.16 -0.88
C LYS A 106 5.55 13.58 -1.62
N LYS A 107 5.94 14.85 -1.47
CA LYS A 107 7.16 15.39 -2.09
C LYS A 107 8.47 14.95 -1.40
N GLU A 108 8.40 14.56 -0.13
CA GLU A 108 9.59 14.20 0.65
C GLU A 108 9.87 12.69 0.59
N VAL A 109 8.82 11.86 0.65
CA VAL A 109 8.93 10.40 0.75
C VAL A 109 8.07 9.64 -0.25
N GLY A 110 7.38 10.32 -1.17
CA GLY A 110 6.58 9.65 -2.19
C GLY A 110 5.23 9.10 -1.71
N ALA A 111 4.85 9.30 -0.45
CA ALA A 111 3.59 8.84 0.12
C ALA A 111 2.97 9.79 1.15
N THR A 112 1.67 9.60 1.41
CA THR A 112 0.89 10.40 2.37
C THR A 112 -0.12 9.56 3.15
N PHE A 113 -0.71 10.16 4.18
CA PHE A 113 -1.88 9.62 4.85
C PHE A 113 -3.19 10.05 4.20
N THR A 114 -4.15 9.13 4.12
CA THR A 114 -5.56 9.42 3.80
C THR A 114 -6.43 8.96 4.97
N ILE A 115 -7.40 9.78 5.37
CA ILE A 115 -8.28 9.51 6.52
C ILE A 115 -9.73 9.49 6.03
N ASN A 116 -10.45 8.39 6.25
CA ASN A 116 -11.89 8.31 6.07
C ASN A 116 -12.46 7.25 7.03
N GLU A 117 -13.40 7.66 7.89
CA GLU A 117 -14.00 6.79 8.91
C GLU A 117 -15.10 5.87 8.35
N ASN A 118 -15.58 6.11 7.12
CA ASN A 118 -16.50 5.21 6.43
C ASN A 118 -15.71 4.10 5.72
N PRO A 119 -15.83 2.82 6.15
CA PRO A 119 -15.02 1.73 5.59
C PRO A 119 -15.30 1.46 4.10
N ASN A 120 -16.53 1.68 3.64
CA ASN A 120 -16.89 1.45 2.23
C ASN A 120 -16.30 2.54 1.33
N GLU A 121 -16.37 3.80 1.77
CA GLU A 121 -15.75 4.91 1.05
C GLU A 121 -14.23 4.79 1.08
N LEU A 122 -13.64 4.43 2.22
CA LEU A 122 -12.20 4.22 2.34
C LEU A 122 -11.72 3.11 1.40
N ALA A 123 -12.44 1.99 1.32
CA ALA A 123 -12.13 0.92 0.38
C ALA A 123 -12.23 1.38 -1.09
N ALA A 124 -13.24 2.18 -1.43
CA ALA A 124 -13.38 2.73 -2.78
C ALA A 124 -12.22 3.69 -3.14
N ILE A 125 -11.81 4.55 -2.20
CA ILE A 125 -10.65 5.44 -2.35
C ILE A 125 -9.38 4.62 -2.55
N ILE A 126 -9.13 3.61 -1.70
CA ILE A 126 -7.96 2.75 -1.80
C ILE A 126 -7.87 2.09 -3.17
N ILE A 127 -8.97 1.51 -3.67
CA ILE A 127 -9.00 0.87 -4.98
C ILE A 127 -8.66 1.89 -6.05
N ASN A 128 -9.34 3.04 -6.07
CA ASN A 128 -9.07 4.10 -7.04
C ASN A 128 -7.61 4.56 -7.03
N ASP A 129 -7.02 4.75 -5.86
CA ASP A 129 -5.64 5.24 -5.73
C ASP A 129 -4.62 4.18 -6.19
N ILE A 130 -4.89 2.89 -5.92
CA ILE A 130 -4.09 1.78 -6.47
C ILE A 130 -4.19 1.76 -8.00
N GLU A 131 -5.38 1.95 -8.58
CA GLU A 131 -5.56 2.03 -10.04
C GLU A 131 -4.77 3.18 -10.66
N GLN A 132 -4.87 4.38 -10.08
CA GLN A 132 -4.11 5.56 -10.55
C GLN A 132 -2.60 5.34 -10.46
N LYS A 133 -2.14 4.70 -9.39
CA LYS A 133 -0.73 4.36 -9.22
C LYS A 133 -0.27 3.32 -10.23
N ARG A 134 -1.16 2.39 -10.62
CA ARG A 134 -0.85 1.36 -11.62
C ARG A 134 -0.58 1.93 -13.00
N ASP A 135 -1.32 2.95 -13.43
CA ASP A 135 -1.08 3.61 -14.72
C ASP A 135 0.34 4.18 -14.84
N HIS A 136 0.88 4.69 -13.73
CA HIS A 136 2.26 5.18 -13.64
C HIS A 136 3.26 4.02 -13.58
N PHE A 137 3.00 3.03 -12.72
CA PHE A 137 3.81 1.82 -12.58
C PHE A 137 4.00 1.08 -13.91
N GLU A 138 2.92 0.86 -14.67
CA GLU A 138 2.96 0.13 -15.94
C GLU A 138 3.83 0.84 -16.99
N LYS A 139 3.79 2.18 -17.03
CA LYS A 139 4.66 2.98 -17.91
C LYS A 139 6.12 2.79 -17.53
N LEU A 140 6.45 2.94 -16.25
CA LEU A 140 7.82 2.78 -15.75
C LEU A 140 8.39 1.40 -16.05
N VAL A 141 7.64 0.34 -15.73
CA VAL A 141 8.08 -1.04 -15.95
C VAL A 141 8.23 -1.33 -17.44
N THR A 142 7.31 -0.86 -18.28
CA THR A 142 7.41 -1.03 -19.74
C THR A 142 8.65 -0.33 -20.31
N GLU A 143 8.93 0.90 -19.88
CA GLU A 143 10.13 1.63 -20.29
C GLU A 143 11.41 0.89 -19.88
N LYS A 144 11.47 0.36 -18.66
CA LYS A 144 12.64 -0.40 -18.17
C LYS A 144 12.84 -1.73 -18.88
N ILE A 145 11.76 -2.47 -19.15
CA ILE A 145 11.82 -3.70 -19.93
C ILE A 145 12.30 -3.41 -21.36
N ASN A 146 11.79 -2.35 -22.00
CA ASN A 146 12.24 -1.98 -23.34
C ASN A 146 13.73 -1.58 -23.37
N LEU A 147 14.22 -0.88 -22.33
CA LEU A 147 15.63 -0.50 -22.21
C LEU A 147 16.56 -1.70 -21.98
N SER A 148 16.11 -2.74 -21.27
CA SER A 148 16.90 -3.95 -21.06
C SER A 148 17.01 -4.79 -22.33
N HIS A 149 15.98 -4.81 -23.18
CA HIS A 149 16.02 -5.48 -24.48
C HIS A 149 16.89 -4.78 -25.55
N VAL A 150 17.12 -3.46 -25.43
CA VAL A 150 18.00 -2.71 -26.35
C VAL A 150 19.49 -2.85 -25.99
N LYS A 151 19.81 -3.28 -24.76
CA LYS A 151 21.18 -3.45 -24.26
C LYS A 151 21.69 -4.91 -24.30
N ALA A 152 20.89 -5.84 -24.81
CA ALA A 152 21.23 -7.27 -24.93
C ALA A 152 21.74 -7.64 -26.32
#